data_AF-A0A9D1D430-F1
#
_entry.id   AF-A0A9D1D430-F1
#
_cell.length_a   1.000
_cell.length_b   1.000
_cell.length_c   1.000
_cell.angle_alpha   90.00
_cell.angle_beta   90.00
_cell.angle_gamma   90.00
#
_symmetry.space_group_name_H-M   'P 1'
#
loop_
_entity.id
_entity.type
_entity.pdbx_description
1 polymer ?
#
loop_
_entity_poly.entity_id
_entity_poly.type
_entity_poly.pdbx_seq_one_letter_code
_entity_poly.pdbx_strand_id
1 'polypeptide(L)' 'ANIFRAKIVDVGRSSLTIEATGDENKLRGIEDLLRAYGIKEIIRTGKVAMSRNSKEV' A
#
# COMPACT_ATOMS: atom_id res chain seq x y z
N ALA A 1 0.62 -9.12 5.01
CA ALA A 1 -0.54 -8.26 4.68
C ALA A 1 -1.18 -7.61 5.92
N ASN A 2 -1.55 -8.39 6.95
CA ASN A 2 -2.30 -7.88 8.11
C ASN A 2 -1.61 -6.78 8.92
N ILE A 3 -0.29 -6.81 9.07
CA ILE A 3 0.50 -5.79 9.79
C ILE A 3 0.32 -4.39 9.18
N PHE A 4 0.19 -4.33 7.86
CA PHE A 4 0.05 -3.07 7.13
C PHE A 4 -1.39 -2.76 6.73
N ARG A 5 -2.36 -3.59 7.14
CA ARG A 5 -3.76 -3.50 6.65
C ARG A 5 -3.82 -3.50 5.11
N ALA A 6 -2.89 -4.21 4.46
CA ALA A 6 -2.91 -4.42 3.03
C ALA A 6 -3.88 -5.55 2.68
N LYS A 7 -4.52 -5.48 1.51
CA LYS A 7 -5.45 -6.49 1.01
C LYS A 7 -4.83 -7.22 -0.16
N ILE A 8 -5.00 -8.54 -0.21
CA ILE A 8 -4.74 -9.31 -1.43
C ILE A 8 -6.00 -9.17 -2.29
N VAL A 9 -5.87 -8.58 -3.47
CA VAL A 9 -7.00 -8.31 -4.38
C VAL A 9 -7.07 -9.31 -5.53
N ASP A 10 -5.98 -10.01 -5.82
CA ASP A 10 -5.93 -11.09 -6.80
C ASP A 10 -4.84 -12.12 -6.45
N VAL A 11 -5.09 -13.38 -6.85
CA VAL A 11 -4.22 -14.53 -6.59
C VAL A 11 -4.05 -15.33 -7.87
N GLY A 12 -2.85 -15.28 -8.45
CA GLY A 12 -2.44 -16.12 -9.55
C GLY A 12 -1.62 -17.32 -9.08
N ARG A 13 -1.36 -18.26 -9.98
CA ARG A 13 -0.55 -19.47 -9.69
C ARG A 13 0.89 -19.15 -9.27
N SER A 14 1.45 -18.03 -9.73
CA SER A 14 2.83 -17.60 -9.47
C SER A 14 2.96 -16.10 -9.17
N SER A 15 1.85 -15.45 -8.77
CA SER A 15 1.80 -14.02 -8.45
C SER A 15 0.67 -13.72 -7.48
N LEU A 16 0.84 -12.64 -6.73
CA LEU A 16 -0.18 -12.06 -5.86
C LEU A 16 -0.28 -10.57 -6.19
N THR A 17 -1.49 -10.05 -6.27
CA THR A 17 -1.73 -8.60 -6.38
C THR A 17 -2.18 -8.09 -5.03
N ILE A 18 -1.46 -7.08 -4.51
CA ILE A 18 -1.69 -6.53 -3.18
C ILE A 18 -2.02 -5.04 -3.32
N GLU A 19 -3.10 -4.62 -2.68
CA GLU A 19 -3.48 -3.22 -2.52
C GLU A 19 -3.14 -2.76 -1.09
N ALA A 20 -2.54 -1.58 -0.96
CA ALA A 20 -2.30 -0.96 0.33
C ALA A 20 -2.53 0.55 0.28
N THR A 21 -3.08 1.10 1.36
CA THR A 21 -3.25 2.53 1.56
C THR A 21 -2.58 2.96 2.86
N GLY A 22 -1.91 4.10 2.82
CA GLY A 22 -1.18 4.64 3.96
C GLY A 22 -0.38 5.88 3.60
N ASP A 23 0.29 6.42 4.61
CA ASP A 23 1.33 7.41 4.41
C ASP A 23 2.56 6.81 3.70
N GLU A 24 3.47 7.69 3.31
CA GLU A 24 4.67 7.33 2.54
C GLU A 24 5.59 6.35 3.28
N ASN A 25 5.73 6.49 4.61
CA ASN A 25 6.58 5.63 5.42
C ASN A 25 6.02 4.22 5.47
N LYS A 26 4.71 4.09 5.68
CA LYS A 26 4.02 2.81 5.70
C LYS A 26 4.11 2.10 4.35
N LEU A 27 3.90 2.82 3.25
CA LEU A 27 3.98 2.25 1.91
C LEU A 27 5.41 1.83 1.54
N ARG A 28 6.43 2.62 1.89
CA ARG A 28 7.85 2.24 1.72
C ARG A 28 8.20 0.97 2.51
N GLY A 29 7.75 0.87 3.76
CA GLY A 29 7.99 -0.33 4.57
C GLY A 29 7.38 -1.60 3.98
N ILE A 30 6.20 -1.53 3.37
CA ILE A 30 5.62 -2.66 2.63
C ILE A 30 6.49 -3.02 1.42
N GLU A 31 6.86 -2.02 0.63
CA GLU A 31 7.66 -2.22 -0.58
C GLU A 31 8.98 -2.93 -0.23
N ASP A 32 9.69 -2.46 0.79
CA ASP A 32 10.98 -3.03 1.20
C ASP A 32 10.85 -4.49 1.68
N LEU A 33 9.77 -4.83 2.39
CA LEU A 33 9.49 -6.23 2.77
C LEU A 33 9.14 -7.09 1.57
N LEU A 34 8.43 -6.54 0.59
CA LEU A 34 8.03 -7.27 -0.63
C LEU A 34 9.18 -7.42 -1.63
N ARG A 35 10.23 -6.58 -1.58
CA ARG A 35 11.42 -6.73 -2.43
C ARG A 35 12.03 -8.13 -2.33
N ALA A 36 12.05 -8.73 -1.14
CA ALA A 36 12.57 -10.08 -0.90
C ALA A 36 11.82 -11.18 -1.69
N TYR A 37 10.57 -10.93 -2.07
CA TYR A 37 9.72 -11.88 -2.82
C TYR A 37 9.75 -11.63 -4.34
N GLY A 38 10.39 -10.56 -4.79
CA GLY A 38 10.40 -10.15 -6.19
C GLY A 38 9.13 -9.39 -6.57
N ILE A 39 9.26 -8.06 -6.69
CA ILE A 39 8.16 -7.21 -7.16
C ILE A 39 8.16 -7.21 -8.69
N LYS A 40 7.10 -7.74 -9.30
CA LYS A 40 6.95 -7.76 -10.76
C LYS A 40 6.57 -6.40 -11.32
N GLU A 41 5.68 -5.67 -10.63
CA GLU A 41 5.16 -4.38 -11.06
C GLU A 41 4.70 -3.56 -9.85
N ILE A 42 4.78 -2.22 -9.95
CA ILE A 42 4.25 -1.28 -8.96
C ILE A 42 3.49 -0.17 -9.68
N ILE A 43 2.24 0.04 -9.26
CA ILE A 43 1.43 1.21 -9.65
C ILE A 43 1.11 2.00 -8.39
N ARG A 44 1.29 3.33 -8.43
CA ARG A 44 1.04 4.24 -7.30
C ARG A 44 0.34 5.51 -7.75
N THR A 45 -0.68 5.91 -7.01
CA THR A 45 -1.49 7.12 -7.24
C THR A 45 -0.79 8.41 -6.80
N GLY A 46 0.31 8.34 -6.05
CA GLY A 46 0.97 9.51 -5.45
C GLY A 46 0.32 9.96 -4.15
N LYS A 47 0.74 11.13 -3.63
CA LYS A 47 0.22 11.69 -2.37
C LYS A 47 -1.10 12.42 -2.65
N VAL A 48 -2.17 11.98 -1.98
CA VAL A 48 -3.46 12.65 -1.99
C VAL A 48 -3.73 13.16 -0.57
N ALA A 49 -4.14 14.43 -0.46
CA ALA A 49 -4.43 15.07 0.82
C ALA A 49 -5.82 15.69 0.81
N MET A 50 -6.52 15.58 1.93
CA MET A 50 -7.81 16.23 2.19
C MET A 50 -7.74 16.79 3.61
N SER A 51 -8.23 18.02 3.78
CA SER A 51 -8.35 18.60 5.12
C SER A 51 -9.26 17.70 5.96
N ARG A 52 -8.78 17.28 7.12
CA ARG A 52 -9.65 16.63 8.12
C ARG A 52 -10.49 17.72 8.75
N ASN A 53 -11.72 17.39 9.15
CA ASN A 53 -12.61 18.31 9.86
C ASN A 53 -11.83 19.09 10.95
N SER A 54 -11.50 20.33 10.64
CA SER A 54 -11.18 21.33 11.65
C SER A 54 -12.53 21.66 12.26
N LYS A 55 -12.73 21.35 13.54
CA LYS A 55 -13.83 21.96 14.29
C LYS A 55 -13.87 23.44 13.87
N GLU A 56 -14.99 23.84 13.27
CA GLU A 56 -15.29 25.25 13.08
C GLU A 56 -15.05 25.93 14.43
N VAL A 57 -14.13 26.89 14.45
CA VAL A 57 -13.94 27.80 15.57
C VAL A 57 -14.98 28.90 15.41
#